data_AF-A0A2P2LQK5-F1
#
_entry.id   AF-A0A2P2LQK5-F1
#
_cell.length_a   1.000
_cell.length_b   1.000
_cell.length_c   1.000
_cell.angle_alpha   90.00
_cell.angle_beta   90.00
_cell.angle_gamma   90.00
#
_symmetry.space_group_name_H-M   'P 1'
#
loop_
_entity.id
_entity.type
_entity.pdbx_description
1 polymer ?
#
loop_
_entity_poly.entity_id
_entity_poly.type
_entity_poly.pdbx_seq_one_letter_code
_entity_poly.pdbx_strand_id
1 'polypeptide(L)'
;MSKQTYRVCFCFQRRFKMAAAEAPEEVKALFGQYSENGIMTVDHLHRFLIDIQKQEKATLQDAQAIFDSLHEFRHLNIFHRKGLNLEGFFKYLFGNINPPLDPKLGVHHDMNAPMSHYFIYTGHNSYLTGNQLSSDCSDVPIVLALQKGVRVIELDIWPNSNKDDVHVLHGRTLTTPVELIKCLRSIKEHAFTASDYPVVITLEDHLTSELQAKVAEMVTQTFGDILFVPSSECFKDFPSPNSLKKRIIISTKPPKEYLEAREIKEKEDPQKSNADDGKDWGREVSELKGGILDDEKDEVDEDDNDKEDLDEGDTKSQQIVAPEYKRLIAIQAKKAKGGSDEWLKVDPDAVRRLSLREQQLEKAMQTHGKQILRFTQRNILRVYPKGTRIDSSNYNPMIGWMHGAQMVAFNMQGHGRSLWLMQGMFRANGGCGYVKKPDFLLRLGPGGEVFDPRATLPVKTTLKVKVFMGEGWYSDFHHTHFDAFSPPDFYTRVSR
;
A
#
# COMPACT_ATOMS: atom_id res chain seq x y z
N MET A 1 -28.38 31.60 -5.84
CA MET A 1 -27.27 31.80 -4.87
C MET A 1 -27.74 31.39 -3.49
N SER A 2 -27.07 30.43 -2.86
CA SER A 2 -27.33 30.03 -1.48
C SER A 2 -26.91 31.15 -0.52
N LYS A 3 -27.76 31.46 0.47
CA LYS A 3 -27.46 32.40 1.56
C LYS A 3 -27.17 31.57 2.81
N GLN A 4 -25.96 31.67 3.33
CA GLN A 4 -25.63 31.07 4.62
C GLN A 4 -25.80 32.11 5.73
N THR A 5 -26.43 31.71 6.83
CA THR A 5 -26.72 32.59 7.96
C THR A 5 -26.01 32.07 9.19
N TYR A 6 -25.14 32.89 9.77
CA TYR A 6 -24.35 32.58 10.95
C TYR A 6 -24.85 33.41 12.13
N ARG A 7 -25.00 32.79 13.30
CA ARG A 7 -25.47 33.47 14.51
C ARG A 7 -24.27 34.04 15.26
N VAL A 8 -24.16 35.36 15.35
CA VAL A 8 -23.05 36.06 16.00
C VAL A 8 -23.57 36.73 17.25
N CYS A 9 -23.25 36.20 18.43
CA CYS A 9 -23.88 36.54 19.70
C CYS A 9 -25.41 36.30 19.69
N PHE A 10 -26.00 36.06 20.87
CA PHE A 10 -27.35 35.49 21.05
C PHE A 10 -28.48 36.14 20.21
N CYS A 11 -28.33 37.38 19.74
CA CYS A 11 -29.37 38.13 19.04
C CYS A 11 -29.03 38.55 17.59
N PHE A 12 -27.78 38.38 17.11
CA PHE A 12 -27.41 38.87 15.78
C PHE A 12 -27.15 37.73 14.79
N GLN A 13 -27.52 37.96 13.53
CA GLN A 13 -27.29 37.04 12.43
C GLN A 13 -26.52 37.77 11.33
N ARG A 14 -25.41 37.17 10.87
CA ARG A 14 -24.69 37.60 9.68
C ARG A 14 -25.08 36.71 8.51
N ARG A 15 -25.35 37.33 7.36
CA ARG A 15 -25.71 36.62 6.13
C ARG A 15 -24.61 36.80 5.10
N PHE A 16 -24.11 35.68 4.60
CA PHE A 16 -23.11 35.65 3.53
C PHE A 16 -23.78 35.14 2.25
N LYS A 17 -23.58 35.86 1.15
CA LYS A 17 -23.96 35.39 -0.18
C LYS A 17 -22.79 34.56 -0.71
N MET A 18 -23.04 33.30 -1.03
CA MET A 18 -22.10 32.53 -1.81
C MET A 18 -22.22 32.95 -3.27
N ALA A 19 -21.13 33.50 -3.83
CA ALA A 19 -21.06 33.72 -5.26
C ALA A 19 -21.16 32.37 -5.97
N ALA A 20 -21.95 32.30 -7.04
CA ALA A 20 -21.90 31.14 -7.92
C ALA A 20 -20.51 31.07 -8.56
N ALA A 21 -19.99 29.88 -8.80
CA ALA A 21 -18.75 29.73 -9.55
C ALA A 21 -18.90 30.34 -10.95
N GLU A 22 -18.09 31.35 -11.23
CA GLU A 22 -17.99 31.93 -12.56
C GLU A 22 -16.71 31.45 -13.23
N ALA A 23 -16.78 31.23 -14.54
CA ALA A 23 -15.61 30.83 -15.31
C ALA A 23 -14.50 31.89 -15.19
N PRO A 24 -13.25 31.51 -14.85
CA PRO A 24 -12.12 32.43 -14.87
C PRO A 24 -11.92 33.06 -16.26
N GLU A 25 -11.39 34.28 -16.33
CA GLU A 25 -11.21 35.01 -17.61
C GLU A 25 -10.39 34.22 -18.64
N GLU A 26 -9.37 33.47 -18.21
CA GLU A 26 -8.60 32.61 -19.12
C GLU A 26 -9.42 31.44 -19.66
N VAL A 27 -10.35 30.89 -18.88
CA VAL A 27 -11.27 29.83 -19.34
C VAL A 27 -12.29 30.42 -20.31
N LYS A 28 -12.78 31.64 -20.06
CA LYS A 28 -13.66 32.38 -20.99
C LYS A 28 -12.95 32.65 -22.33
N ALA A 29 -11.71 33.14 -22.28
CA ALA A 29 -10.91 33.38 -23.47
C ALA A 29 -10.64 32.08 -24.25
N LEU A 30 -10.32 30.99 -23.54
CA LEU A 30 -10.13 29.68 -24.14
C LEU A 30 -11.40 29.17 -24.82
N PHE A 31 -12.56 29.27 -24.17
CA PHE A 31 -13.84 28.93 -24.79
C PHE A 31 -14.09 29.75 -26.06
N GLY A 32 -13.77 31.05 -26.06
CA GLY A 32 -13.87 31.92 -27.23
C GLY A 32 -13.03 31.46 -28.43
N GLN A 33 -11.89 30.81 -28.20
CA GLN A 33 -11.04 30.27 -29.28
C GLN A 33 -11.61 28.99 -29.93
N TYR A 34 -12.46 28.26 -29.19
CA TYR A 34 -13.08 27.01 -29.63
C TYR A 34 -14.62 27.14 -29.69
N SER A 35 -15.12 28.32 -30.02
CA SER A 35 -16.55 28.56 -30.21
C SER A 35 -16.80 29.60 -31.29
N GLU A 36 -17.96 29.53 -31.92
CA GLU A 36 -18.45 30.54 -32.86
C GLU A 36 -19.76 31.12 -32.33
N ASN A 37 -19.86 32.45 -32.28
CA ASN A 37 -21.04 33.14 -31.73
C ASN A 37 -21.44 32.66 -30.32
N GLY A 38 -20.45 32.31 -29.49
CA GLY A 38 -20.65 31.80 -28.13
C GLY A 38 -21.13 30.35 -28.05
N ILE A 39 -21.00 29.58 -29.13
CA ILE A 39 -21.43 28.19 -29.24
C ILE A 39 -20.26 27.32 -29.69
N MET A 40 -19.92 26.34 -28.86
CA MET A 40 -18.97 25.27 -29.16
C MET A 40 -19.74 24.11 -29.80
N THR A 41 -19.34 23.70 -31.00
CA THR A 41 -19.88 22.51 -31.68
C THR A 41 -19.13 21.25 -31.25
N VAL A 42 -19.58 20.08 -31.69
CA VAL A 42 -18.90 18.80 -31.44
C VAL A 42 -17.50 18.82 -32.06
N ASP A 43 -17.35 19.34 -33.28
CA ASP A 43 -16.05 19.52 -33.94
C ASP A 43 -15.12 20.45 -33.15
N HIS A 44 -15.67 21.53 -32.56
CA HIS A 44 -14.88 22.43 -31.73
C HIS A 44 -14.39 21.76 -30.44
N LEU A 45 -15.27 20.99 -29.78
CA LEU A 45 -14.89 20.23 -28.60
C LEU A 45 -13.84 19.17 -28.95
N HIS A 46 -14.00 18.45 -30.07
CA HIS A 46 -13.03 17.46 -30.53
C HIS A 46 -11.64 18.08 -30.72
N ARG A 47 -11.54 19.25 -31.36
CA ARG A 47 -10.29 20.02 -31.45
C ARG A 47 -9.74 20.39 -30.07
N PHE A 48 -10.59 20.87 -29.16
CA PHE A 48 -10.18 21.19 -27.78
C PHE A 48 -9.59 19.99 -27.03
N LEU A 49 -10.18 18.80 -27.18
CA LEU A 49 -9.68 17.57 -26.53
C LEU A 49 -8.27 17.23 -27.01
N ILE A 50 -7.99 17.40 -28.30
CA ILE A 50 -6.66 17.14 -28.89
C ILE A 50 -5.68 18.25 -28.49
N ASP A 51 -6.02 19.51 -28.76
CA ASP A 51 -5.09 20.63 -28.70
C ASP A 51 -4.75 21.03 -27.26
N ILE A 52 -5.73 20.98 -26.35
CA ILE A 52 -5.62 21.48 -24.97
C ILE A 52 -5.55 20.34 -23.96
N GLN A 53 -6.47 19.37 -24.02
CA GLN A 53 -6.47 18.23 -23.08
C GLN A 53 -5.41 17.17 -23.43
N LYS A 54 -4.72 17.32 -24.58
CA LYS A 54 -3.68 16.41 -25.08
C LYS A 54 -4.17 14.97 -25.24
N GLN A 55 -5.45 14.81 -25.56
CA GLN A 55 -6.06 13.53 -25.87
C GLN A 55 -5.91 13.25 -27.38
N GLU A 56 -4.69 12.94 -27.83
CA GLU A 56 -4.36 12.79 -29.25
C GLU A 56 -5.19 11.73 -29.99
N LYS A 57 -5.71 10.74 -29.25
CA LYS A 57 -6.55 9.66 -29.79
C LYS A 57 -8.06 9.92 -29.67
N ALA A 58 -8.48 11.09 -29.16
CA ALA A 58 -9.88 11.41 -29.03
C ALA A 58 -10.56 11.38 -30.40
N THR A 59 -11.73 10.74 -30.47
CA THR A 59 -12.53 10.67 -31.70
C THR A 59 -13.69 11.67 -31.65
N LEU A 60 -14.30 11.92 -32.81
CA LEU A 60 -15.53 12.72 -32.87
C LEU A 60 -16.68 12.05 -32.06
N GLN A 61 -16.68 10.71 -31.98
CA GLN A 61 -17.62 9.96 -31.15
C GLN A 61 -17.40 10.20 -29.65
N ASP A 62 -16.16 10.33 -29.20
CA ASP A 62 -15.87 10.69 -27.80
C ASP A 62 -16.40 12.08 -27.47
N ALA A 63 -16.17 13.05 -28.37
CA ALA A 63 -16.71 14.40 -28.22
C ALA A 63 -18.25 14.41 -28.22
N GLN A 64 -18.89 13.61 -29.09
CA GLN A 64 -20.34 13.46 -29.13
C GLN A 64 -20.87 12.84 -27.83
N ALA A 65 -20.21 11.81 -27.29
CA ALA A 65 -20.61 11.20 -26.03
C ALA A 65 -20.53 12.17 -24.84
N ILE A 66 -19.53 13.06 -24.82
CA ILE A 66 -19.45 14.14 -23.82
C ILE A 66 -20.65 15.08 -23.98
N PHE A 67 -20.97 15.50 -25.21
CA PHE A 67 -22.16 16.31 -25.49
C PHE A 67 -23.45 15.67 -24.99
N ASP A 68 -23.65 14.39 -25.29
CA ASP A 68 -24.85 13.64 -24.92
C ASP A 68 -24.97 13.52 -23.39
N SER A 69 -23.87 13.26 -22.70
CA SER A 69 -23.84 13.21 -21.22
C SER A 69 -24.20 14.55 -20.57
N LEU A 70 -23.80 15.67 -21.18
CA LEU A 70 -24.14 17.02 -20.71
C LEU A 70 -25.61 17.35 -21.00
N HIS A 71 -26.17 16.76 -22.06
CA HIS A 71 -27.57 16.88 -22.42
C HIS A 71 -28.51 16.11 -21.49
N GLU A 72 -28.07 15.10 -20.74
CA GLU A 72 -28.91 14.44 -19.72
C GLU A 72 -29.20 15.35 -18.51
N PHE A 73 -28.41 16.40 -18.28
CA PHE A 73 -28.67 17.43 -17.25
C PHE A 73 -29.76 18.46 -17.67
N ARG A 74 -30.67 18.05 -18.57
CA ARG A 74 -31.67 18.86 -19.31
C ARG A 74 -32.81 19.48 -18.50
N HIS A 75 -32.84 19.36 -17.16
CA HIS A 75 -33.88 19.98 -16.33
C HIS A 75 -33.77 21.52 -16.25
N LEU A 76 -32.76 22.11 -16.89
CA LEU A 76 -32.61 23.56 -17.05
C LEU A 76 -32.82 23.90 -18.53
N ASN A 77 -33.86 24.67 -18.85
CA ASN A 77 -34.33 25.07 -20.19
C ASN A 77 -33.30 25.88 -21.03
N ILE A 78 -32.10 25.36 -21.28
CA ILE A 78 -30.97 26.13 -21.83
C ILE A 78 -30.56 25.70 -23.25
N PHE A 79 -30.99 24.52 -23.75
CA PHE A 79 -30.52 24.00 -25.04
C PHE A 79 -31.57 24.04 -26.16
N HIS A 80 -31.78 25.24 -26.71
CA HIS A 80 -32.43 25.42 -28.02
C HIS A 80 -31.44 25.61 -29.18
N ARG A 81 -30.12 25.40 -28.96
CA ARG A 81 -29.09 25.51 -30.00
C ARG A 81 -28.22 24.25 -30.02
N LYS A 82 -27.84 23.80 -31.22
CA LYS A 82 -27.04 22.59 -31.51
C LYS A 82 -25.57 22.71 -31.04
N GLY A 83 -25.32 23.06 -29.78
CA GLY A 83 -23.96 23.34 -29.28
C GLY A 83 -23.86 23.62 -27.78
N LEU A 84 -22.66 23.53 -27.22
CA LEU A 84 -22.34 23.91 -25.83
C LEU A 84 -22.10 25.41 -25.72
N ASN A 85 -22.76 26.07 -24.77
CA ASN A 85 -22.42 27.44 -24.38
C ASN A 85 -21.31 27.42 -23.32
N LEU A 86 -20.84 28.61 -22.91
CA LEU A 86 -19.78 28.76 -21.90
C LEU A 86 -20.11 28.02 -20.59
N GLU A 87 -21.36 28.09 -20.12
CA GLU A 87 -21.79 27.42 -18.89
C GLU A 87 -21.68 25.89 -19.01
N GLY A 88 -22.11 25.33 -20.14
CA GLY A 88 -21.99 23.89 -20.42
C GLY A 88 -20.54 23.43 -20.51
N PHE A 89 -19.69 24.21 -21.18
CA PHE A 89 -18.26 23.92 -21.24
C PHE A 89 -17.59 24.01 -19.86
N PHE A 90 -17.94 25.02 -19.06
CA PHE A 90 -17.41 25.17 -17.71
C PHE A 90 -17.83 24.00 -16.81
N LYS A 91 -19.11 23.59 -16.87
CA LYS A 91 -19.60 22.38 -16.17
C LYS A 91 -18.87 21.11 -16.62
N TYR A 92 -18.53 20.98 -17.90
CA TYR A 92 -17.72 19.88 -18.39
C TYR A 92 -16.33 19.85 -17.73
N LEU A 93 -15.64 21.00 -17.67
CA LEU A 93 -14.30 21.07 -17.07
C LEU A 93 -14.29 20.69 -15.58
N PHE A 94 -15.36 21.00 -14.85
CA PHE A 94 -15.54 20.65 -13.43
C PHE A 94 -16.17 19.28 -13.19
N GLY A 95 -16.79 18.69 -14.21
CA GLY A 95 -17.60 17.49 -14.08
C GLY A 95 -16.77 16.22 -13.94
N ASN A 96 -17.38 15.19 -13.34
CA ASN A 96 -16.80 13.85 -13.26
C ASN A 96 -16.56 13.18 -14.62
N ILE A 97 -17.05 13.79 -15.71
CA ILE A 97 -16.83 13.39 -17.10
C ILE A 97 -15.50 13.90 -17.68
N ASN A 98 -14.76 14.76 -16.96
CA ASN A 98 -13.39 15.17 -17.30
C ASN A 98 -12.41 14.93 -16.13
N PRO A 99 -12.30 13.68 -15.62
CA PRO A 99 -11.45 13.40 -14.48
C PRO A 99 -9.96 13.50 -14.86
N PRO A 100 -9.06 13.87 -13.93
CA PRO A 100 -7.62 13.88 -14.19
C PRO A 100 -7.03 12.51 -14.58
N LEU A 101 -7.70 11.42 -14.21
CA LEU A 101 -7.36 10.06 -14.59
C LEU A 101 -8.55 9.47 -15.36
N ASP A 102 -8.35 9.11 -16.63
CA ASP A 102 -9.40 8.53 -17.47
C ASP A 102 -9.73 7.10 -16.99
N PRO A 103 -10.95 6.84 -16.49
CA PRO A 103 -11.37 5.50 -16.07
C PRO A 103 -11.38 4.48 -17.21
N LYS A 104 -11.54 4.94 -18.47
CA LYS A 104 -11.57 4.05 -19.66
C LYS A 104 -10.24 3.34 -19.89
N LEU A 105 -9.13 3.87 -19.38
CA LEU A 105 -7.82 3.22 -19.49
C LEU A 105 -7.81 1.86 -18.79
N GLY A 106 -8.59 1.70 -17.72
CA GLY A 106 -8.58 0.50 -16.91
C GLY A 106 -7.16 0.05 -16.53
N VAL A 107 -6.96 -1.26 -16.48
CA VAL A 107 -5.64 -1.87 -16.25
C VAL A 107 -4.87 -1.90 -17.56
N HIS A 108 -3.75 -1.18 -17.61
CA HIS A 108 -2.99 -0.93 -18.84
C HIS A 108 -1.49 -1.20 -18.70
N HIS A 109 -0.99 -1.47 -17.50
CA HIS A 109 0.36 -1.99 -17.33
C HIS A 109 0.42 -3.47 -17.77
N ASP A 110 1.62 -3.94 -18.15
CA ASP A 110 1.87 -5.36 -18.31
C ASP A 110 1.74 -6.06 -16.95
N MET A 111 0.86 -7.07 -16.86
CA MET A 111 0.52 -7.80 -15.64
C MET A 111 1.08 -9.24 -15.61
N ASN A 112 1.96 -9.59 -16.55
CA ASN A 112 2.56 -10.93 -16.68
C ASN A 112 3.99 -11.03 -16.14
N ALA A 113 4.57 -9.94 -15.63
CA ALA A 113 5.88 -9.99 -14.97
C ALA A 113 5.76 -10.61 -13.55
N PRO A 114 6.87 -11.05 -12.93
CA PRO A 114 6.85 -11.56 -11.55
C PRO A 114 6.25 -10.54 -10.58
N MET A 115 5.54 -11.01 -9.55
CA MET A 115 4.90 -10.12 -8.56
C MET A 115 5.88 -9.16 -7.86
N SER A 116 7.15 -9.52 -7.72
CA SER A 116 8.21 -8.64 -7.21
C SER A 116 8.45 -7.40 -8.09
N HIS A 117 7.94 -7.36 -9.32
CA HIS A 117 8.05 -6.22 -10.23
C HIS A 117 6.94 -5.17 -10.04
N TYR A 118 6.06 -5.33 -9.06
CA TYR A 118 4.94 -4.42 -8.81
C TYR A 118 5.03 -3.84 -7.41
N PHE A 119 4.71 -2.55 -7.27
CA PHE A 119 4.23 -2.00 -6.01
C PHE A 119 2.84 -2.57 -5.73
N ILE A 120 2.59 -2.96 -4.49
CA ILE A 120 1.38 -3.68 -4.08
C ILE A 120 0.70 -2.89 -2.96
N TYR A 121 -0.59 -2.61 -3.13
CA TYR A 121 -1.37 -1.86 -2.17
C TYR A 121 -1.49 -2.65 -0.86
N THR A 122 -0.79 -2.20 0.19
CA THR A 122 -0.57 -2.98 1.42
C THR A 122 -1.12 -2.28 2.66
N GLY A 123 -1.99 -2.97 3.40
CA GLY A 123 -2.45 -2.56 4.73
C GLY A 123 -1.51 -3.07 5.83
N HIS A 124 -1.39 -2.31 6.92
CA HIS A 124 -0.74 -2.70 8.17
C HIS A 124 -1.79 -2.89 9.25
N ASN A 125 -1.68 -3.95 10.07
CA ASN A 125 -2.62 -4.30 11.14
C ASN A 125 -4.08 -4.08 10.72
N SER A 126 -4.47 -4.76 9.63
CA SER A 126 -5.66 -4.42 8.84
C SER A 126 -6.98 -4.62 9.58
N TYR A 127 -6.93 -5.23 10.76
CA TYR A 127 -8.05 -5.50 11.65
C TYR A 127 -8.30 -4.37 12.66
N LEU A 128 -7.37 -3.43 12.86
CA LEU A 128 -7.53 -2.35 13.84
C LEU A 128 -8.54 -1.30 13.39
N THR A 129 -9.46 -0.92 14.29
CA THR A 129 -10.46 0.12 14.06
C THR A 129 -9.95 1.52 14.38
N GLY A 130 -8.85 1.63 15.14
CA GLY A 130 -8.26 2.91 15.54
C GLY A 130 -6.79 2.80 15.91
N ASN A 131 -6.44 3.23 17.11
CA ASN A 131 -5.07 3.28 17.62
C ASN A 131 -4.46 1.89 17.90
N GLN A 132 -3.13 1.81 18.03
CA GLN A 132 -2.41 0.54 18.20
C GLN A 132 -2.50 -0.06 19.62
N LEU A 133 -3.01 0.67 20.62
CA LEU A 133 -2.91 0.25 22.03
C LEU A 133 -4.23 -0.24 22.63
N SER A 134 -5.36 0.37 22.27
CA SER A 134 -6.63 0.17 22.98
C SER A 134 -7.87 0.19 22.09
N SER A 135 -7.70 0.29 20.76
CA SER A 135 -8.85 0.23 19.85
C SER A 135 -9.37 -1.20 19.68
N ASP A 136 -10.60 -1.33 19.19
CA ASP A 136 -11.17 -2.64 18.88
C ASP A 136 -10.56 -3.23 17.61
N CYS A 137 -10.49 -4.56 17.56
CA CYS A 137 -10.22 -5.31 16.34
C CYS A 137 -11.55 -5.71 15.68
N SER A 138 -11.59 -5.66 14.36
CA SER A 138 -12.79 -6.00 13.58
C SER A 138 -12.41 -6.41 12.16
N ASP A 139 -13.34 -7.11 11.51
CA ASP A 139 -13.29 -7.38 10.08
C ASP A 139 -13.70 -6.16 9.22
N VAL A 140 -14.39 -5.17 9.80
CA VAL A 140 -14.87 -3.98 9.06
C VAL A 140 -13.73 -3.20 8.38
N PRO A 141 -12.60 -2.87 9.03
CA PRO A 141 -11.50 -2.17 8.37
C PRO A 141 -10.87 -2.99 7.22
N ILE A 142 -10.89 -4.32 7.32
CA ILE A 142 -10.46 -5.23 6.26
C ILE A 142 -11.37 -5.11 5.04
N VAL A 143 -12.70 -5.13 5.24
CA VAL A 143 -13.68 -4.95 4.17
C VAL A 143 -13.48 -3.61 3.47
N LEU A 144 -13.35 -2.52 4.24
CA LEU A 144 -13.11 -1.18 3.70
C LEU A 144 -11.80 -1.09 2.92
N ALA A 145 -10.74 -1.75 3.39
CA ALA A 145 -9.45 -1.83 2.71
C ALA A 145 -9.58 -2.54 1.35
N LEU A 146 -10.23 -3.71 1.32
CA LEU A 146 -10.43 -4.48 0.09
C LEU A 146 -11.30 -3.73 -0.94
N GLN A 147 -12.36 -3.05 -0.49
CA GLN A 147 -13.21 -2.21 -1.35
C GLN A 147 -12.46 -1.01 -1.93
N LYS A 148 -11.45 -0.49 -1.22
CA LYS A 148 -10.54 0.56 -1.72
C LYS A 148 -9.44 0.03 -2.66
N GLY A 149 -9.36 -1.28 -2.87
CA GLY A 149 -8.37 -1.91 -3.75
C GLY A 149 -7.10 -2.39 -3.06
N VAL A 150 -7.02 -2.39 -1.71
CA VAL A 150 -5.88 -2.98 -0.97
C VAL A 150 -5.75 -4.46 -1.31
N ARG A 151 -4.53 -4.93 -1.59
CA ARG A 151 -4.21 -6.30 -2.04
C ARG A 151 -3.40 -7.11 -1.05
N VAL A 152 -2.89 -6.49 0.01
CA VAL A 152 -2.21 -7.19 1.11
C VAL A 152 -2.91 -6.85 2.43
N ILE A 153 -3.43 -7.87 3.09
CA ILE A 153 -4.14 -7.77 4.38
C ILE A 153 -3.28 -8.46 5.44
N GLU A 154 -3.05 -7.76 6.55
CA GLU A 154 -2.30 -8.28 7.69
C GLU A 154 -3.22 -8.73 8.81
N LEU A 155 -2.95 -9.92 9.36
CA LEU A 155 -3.64 -10.50 10.51
C LEU A 155 -2.61 -11.03 11.51
N ASP A 156 -2.64 -10.52 12.72
CA ASP A 156 -1.81 -10.98 13.83
C ASP A 156 -2.59 -12.04 14.61
N ILE A 157 -2.18 -13.30 14.49
CA ILE A 157 -2.93 -14.44 15.01
C ILE A 157 -2.36 -14.91 16.34
N TRP A 158 -3.22 -14.97 17.34
CA TRP A 158 -2.87 -15.35 18.71
C TRP A 158 -3.86 -16.40 19.25
N PRO A 159 -3.43 -17.27 20.20
CA PRO A 159 -4.35 -18.13 20.92
C PRO A 159 -5.40 -17.29 21.66
N ASN A 160 -6.65 -17.75 21.68
CA ASN A 160 -7.68 -17.22 22.57
C ASN A 160 -7.34 -17.54 24.04
N SER A 161 -8.12 -16.99 24.98
CA SER A 161 -7.86 -17.17 26.43
C SER A 161 -7.88 -18.64 26.88
N ASN A 162 -8.67 -19.49 26.22
CA ASN A 162 -8.76 -20.92 26.52
C ASN A 162 -7.68 -21.76 25.81
N LYS A 163 -6.88 -21.15 24.92
CA LYS A 163 -5.86 -21.79 24.06
C LYS A 163 -6.40 -22.90 23.14
N ASP A 164 -7.68 -22.86 22.82
CA ASP A 164 -8.37 -23.83 21.95
C ASP A 164 -8.84 -23.22 20.62
N ASP A 165 -8.75 -21.89 20.47
CA ASP A 165 -9.10 -21.17 19.24
C ASP A 165 -8.16 -19.99 18.96
N VAL A 166 -8.38 -19.31 17.83
CA VAL A 166 -7.51 -18.25 17.31
C VAL A 166 -8.25 -16.93 17.18
N HIS A 167 -7.68 -15.91 17.80
CA HIS A 167 -8.10 -14.52 17.67
C HIS A 167 -7.10 -13.71 16.85
N VAL A 168 -7.60 -12.63 16.27
CA VAL A 168 -6.81 -11.58 15.65
C VAL A 168 -6.79 -10.37 16.58
N LEU A 169 -5.60 -9.94 17.00
CA LEU A 169 -5.39 -8.76 17.84
C LEU A 169 -3.94 -8.28 17.79
N HIS A 170 -3.71 -7.04 18.23
CA HIS A 170 -2.35 -6.56 18.44
C HIS A 170 -1.84 -7.06 19.80
N GLY A 171 -0.89 -7.99 19.76
CA GLY A 171 -0.39 -8.67 20.95
C GLY A 171 0.20 -7.74 22.00
N ARG A 172 0.14 -8.14 23.27
CA ARG A 172 0.66 -7.38 24.42
C ARG A 172 0.07 -5.95 24.54
N THR A 173 -1.13 -5.72 24.00
CA THR A 173 -1.88 -4.45 24.12
C THR A 173 -3.28 -4.67 24.70
N LEU A 174 -4.05 -3.58 24.84
CA LEU A 174 -5.43 -3.59 25.33
C LEU A 174 -6.47 -3.63 24.19
N THR A 175 -6.05 -3.97 22.96
CA THR A 175 -6.99 -4.05 21.83
C THR A 175 -7.96 -5.21 22.01
N THR A 176 -9.27 -4.97 21.82
CA THR A 176 -10.29 -6.02 21.91
C THR A 176 -10.17 -6.97 20.71
N PRO A 177 -10.05 -8.30 20.90
CA PRO A 177 -9.82 -9.24 19.79
C PRO A 177 -11.05 -9.47 18.90
N VAL A 178 -10.80 -9.99 17.70
CA VAL A 178 -11.84 -10.53 16.78
C VAL A 178 -11.51 -11.96 16.38
N GLU A 179 -12.51 -12.82 16.19
CA GLU A 179 -12.30 -14.21 15.75
C GLU A 179 -11.67 -14.28 14.36
N LEU A 180 -10.65 -15.13 14.19
CA LEU A 180 -9.97 -15.30 12.89
C LEU A 180 -10.95 -15.68 11.77
N ILE A 181 -11.86 -16.61 12.04
CA ILE A 181 -12.83 -17.09 11.04
C ILE A 181 -13.71 -15.97 10.50
N LYS A 182 -14.02 -14.95 11.32
CA LYS A 182 -14.78 -13.78 10.90
C LYS A 182 -13.99 -12.97 9.87
N CYS A 183 -12.72 -12.69 10.15
CA CYS A 183 -11.82 -12.02 9.21
C CYS A 183 -11.66 -12.79 7.90
N LEU A 184 -11.45 -14.11 7.95
CA LEU A 184 -11.28 -14.94 6.76
C LEU A 184 -12.53 -14.95 5.87
N ARG A 185 -13.73 -15.02 6.45
CA ARG A 185 -15.01 -14.95 5.72
C ARG A 185 -15.19 -13.59 5.03
N SER A 186 -14.93 -12.49 5.73
CA SER A 186 -15.02 -11.15 5.16
C SER A 186 -13.98 -10.93 4.05
N ILE A 187 -12.78 -11.50 4.17
CA ILE A 187 -11.79 -11.51 3.08
C ILE A 187 -12.33 -12.30 1.89
N LYS A 188 -12.88 -13.50 2.07
CA LYS A 188 -13.42 -14.33 0.97
C LYS A 188 -14.48 -13.56 0.17
N GLU A 189 -15.38 -12.88 0.86
CA GLU A 189 -16.49 -12.14 0.25
C GLU A 189 -16.02 -10.92 -0.55
N HIS A 190 -15.03 -10.19 -0.02
CA HIS A 190 -14.63 -8.88 -0.57
C HIS A 190 -13.30 -8.88 -1.32
N ALA A 191 -12.55 -9.99 -1.31
CA ALA A 191 -11.20 -10.07 -1.86
C ALA A 191 -11.13 -9.51 -3.27
N PHE A 192 -12.13 -9.77 -4.10
CA PHE A 192 -12.10 -9.43 -5.52
C PHE A 192 -13.20 -8.45 -5.96
N THR A 193 -13.76 -7.67 -5.04
CA THR A 193 -14.80 -6.66 -5.36
C THR A 193 -14.22 -5.49 -6.16
N ALA A 194 -13.05 -4.97 -5.76
CA ALA A 194 -12.41 -3.83 -6.42
C ALA A 194 -11.42 -4.22 -7.54
N SER A 195 -10.94 -5.47 -7.54
CA SER A 195 -9.88 -5.93 -8.43
C SER A 195 -9.89 -7.45 -8.56
N ASP A 196 -9.65 -7.97 -9.75
CA ASP A 196 -9.51 -9.41 -10.01
C ASP A 196 -8.14 -9.97 -9.62
N TYR A 197 -7.16 -9.10 -9.34
CA TYR A 197 -5.78 -9.50 -9.02
C TYR A 197 -5.66 -10.07 -7.62
N PRO A 198 -4.63 -10.92 -7.37
CA PRO A 198 -4.51 -11.69 -6.13
C PRO A 198 -4.53 -10.83 -4.87
N VAL A 199 -5.06 -11.43 -3.79
CA VAL A 199 -4.94 -10.90 -2.42
C VAL A 199 -3.95 -11.75 -1.65
N VAL A 200 -2.98 -11.10 -1.02
CA VAL A 200 -2.03 -11.71 -0.09
C VAL A 200 -2.52 -11.49 1.34
N ILE A 201 -2.61 -12.56 2.12
CA ILE A 201 -2.84 -12.50 3.56
C ILE A 201 -1.48 -12.70 4.24
N THR A 202 -0.98 -11.68 4.91
CA THR A 202 0.21 -11.79 5.75
C THR A 202 -0.21 -12.16 7.16
N LEU A 203 0.23 -13.34 7.62
CA LEU A 203 -0.03 -13.79 8.99
C LEU A 203 1.19 -13.47 9.86
N GLU A 204 0.98 -12.75 10.96
CA GLU A 204 1.94 -12.70 12.05
C GLU A 204 1.57 -13.77 13.08
N ASP A 205 2.33 -14.86 13.07
CA ASP A 205 1.98 -16.12 13.72
C ASP A 205 2.60 -16.24 15.12
N HIS A 206 1.74 -16.29 16.14
CA HIS A 206 2.08 -16.50 17.55
C HIS A 206 1.45 -17.79 18.12
N LEU A 207 1.16 -18.77 17.25
CA LEU A 207 0.42 -19.98 17.60
C LEU A 207 1.32 -21.17 17.93
N THR A 208 0.74 -22.15 18.63
CA THR A 208 1.32 -23.49 18.79
C THR A 208 1.14 -24.32 17.52
N SER A 209 1.91 -25.40 17.36
CA SER A 209 1.76 -26.34 16.24
C SER A 209 0.33 -26.89 16.06
N GLU A 210 -0.40 -27.13 17.15
CA GLU A 210 -1.81 -27.59 17.11
C GLU A 210 -2.74 -26.52 16.56
N LEU A 211 -2.61 -25.27 17.03
CA LEU A 211 -3.40 -24.15 16.55
C LEU A 211 -3.04 -23.78 15.10
N GLN A 212 -1.78 -23.93 14.68
CA GLN A 212 -1.37 -23.79 13.28
C GLN A 212 -2.10 -24.80 12.38
N ALA A 213 -2.24 -26.06 12.80
CA ALA A 213 -3.02 -27.06 12.07
C ALA A 213 -4.50 -26.64 11.96
N LYS A 214 -5.09 -26.13 13.05
CA LYS A 214 -6.45 -25.57 13.05
C LYS A 214 -6.58 -24.38 12.09
N VAL A 215 -5.60 -23.48 12.04
CA VAL A 215 -5.59 -22.36 11.07
C VAL A 215 -5.48 -22.89 9.63
N ALA A 216 -4.65 -23.90 9.38
CA ALA A 216 -4.52 -24.50 8.06
C ALA A 216 -5.87 -25.07 7.57
N GLU A 217 -6.59 -25.75 8.46
CA GLU A 217 -7.95 -26.24 8.20
C GLU A 217 -8.91 -25.08 7.92
N MET A 218 -8.97 -24.08 8.80
CA MET A 218 -9.85 -22.90 8.64
C MET A 218 -9.61 -22.17 7.31
N VAL A 219 -8.35 -21.93 6.95
CA VAL A 219 -7.95 -21.27 5.70
C VAL A 219 -8.35 -22.11 4.49
N THR A 220 -8.08 -23.42 4.53
CA THR A 220 -8.41 -24.35 3.43
C THR A 220 -9.92 -24.45 3.23
N GLN A 221 -10.70 -24.62 4.30
CA GLN A 221 -12.17 -24.70 4.23
C GLN A 221 -12.80 -23.38 3.80
N THR A 222 -12.28 -22.25 4.29
CA THR A 222 -12.84 -20.94 3.96
C THR A 222 -12.60 -20.61 2.49
N PHE A 223 -11.36 -20.73 2.02
CA PHE A 223 -11.02 -20.27 0.67
C PHE A 223 -11.21 -21.34 -0.41
N GLY A 224 -11.15 -22.64 -0.09
CA GLY A 224 -11.35 -23.72 -1.06
C GLY A 224 -10.55 -23.48 -2.34
N ASP A 225 -11.24 -23.51 -3.48
CA ASP A 225 -10.61 -23.39 -4.80
C ASP A 225 -9.95 -22.03 -5.10
N ILE A 226 -10.27 -20.96 -4.36
CA ILE A 226 -9.61 -19.67 -4.54
C ILE A 226 -8.30 -19.57 -3.76
N LEU A 227 -7.98 -20.51 -2.88
CA LEU A 227 -6.69 -20.58 -2.20
C LEU A 227 -5.60 -21.01 -3.18
N PHE A 228 -4.51 -20.26 -3.25
CA PHE A 228 -3.31 -20.68 -3.98
C PHE A 228 -2.40 -21.47 -3.04
N VAL A 229 -2.20 -22.75 -3.38
CA VAL A 229 -1.24 -23.64 -2.72
C VAL A 229 -0.06 -23.85 -3.68
N PRO A 230 1.18 -23.53 -3.29
CA PRO A 230 2.34 -23.69 -4.14
C PRO A 230 2.64 -25.17 -4.43
N SER A 231 3.03 -25.49 -5.66
CA SER A 231 3.42 -26.85 -6.07
C SER A 231 4.82 -27.26 -5.59
N SER A 232 5.66 -26.30 -5.24
CA SER A 232 7.04 -26.49 -4.77
C SER A 232 7.31 -25.62 -3.55
N GLU A 233 8.29 -26.02 -2.73
CA GLU A 233 8.63 -25.27 -1.50
C GLU A 233 9.27 -23.92 -1.78
N CYS A 234 9.93 -23.76 -2.92
CA CYS A 234 10.53 -22.50 -3.34
C CYS A 234 10.17 -22.21 -4.80
N PHE A 235 10.09 -20.92 -5.11
CA PHE A 235 9.97 -20.44 -6.47
C PHE A 235 11.30 -19.79 -6.88
N LYS A 236 11.74 -20.06 -8.10
CA LYS A 236 12.84 -19.30 -8.70
C LYS A 236 12.46 -17.84 -8.89
N ASP A 237 11.22 -17.57 -9.31
CA ASP A 237 10.65 -16.23 -9.44
C ASP A 237 9.18 -16.27 -9.01
N PHE A 238 8.66 -15.18 -8.43
CA PHE A 238 7.25 -15.12 -8.06
C PHE A 238 6.33 -15.26 -9.29
N PRO A 239 5.20 -15.97 -9.19
CA PRO A 239 4.21 -15.96 -10.27
C PRO A 239 3.68 -14.54 -10.51
N SER A 240 3.16 -14.31 -11.71
CA SER A 240 2.65 -12.99 -12.10
C SER A 240 1.28 -12.69 -11.46
N PRO A 241 0.92 -11.40 -11.28
CA PRO A 241 -0.43 -11.03 -10.88
C PRO A 241 -1.51 -11.61 -11.80
N ASN A 242 -1.26 -11.65 -13.13
CA ASN A 242 -2.23 -12.18 -14.08
C ASN A 242 -2.44 -13.70 -13.93
N SER A 243 -1.38 -14.48 -13.71
CA SER A 243 -1.49 -15.94 -13.48
C SER A 243 -2.16 -16.29 -12.14
N LEU A 244 -2.22 -15.34 -11.22
CA LEU A 244 -2.79 -15.50 -9.88
C LEU A 244 -4.13 -14.75 -9.71
N LYS A 245 -4.78 -14.36 -10.81
CA LYS A 245 -6.11 -13.74 -10.74
C LYS A 245 -7.09 -14.60 -9.96
N LYS A 246 -7.91 -13.94 -9.14
CA LYS A 246 -8.90 -14.55 -8.25
C LYS A 246 -8.31 -15.58 -7.27
N ARG A 247 -7.04 -15.41 -6.88
CA ARG A 247 -6.37 -16.24 -5.87
C ARG A 247 -6.10 -15.49 -4.57
N ILE A 248 -6.21 -16.23 -3.45
CA ILE A 248 -5.77 -15.86 -2.11
C ILE A 248 -4.42 -16.53 -1.85
N ILE A 249 -3.46 -15.77 -1.33
CA ILE A 249 -2.08 -16.23 -1.15
C ILE A 249 -1.69 -16.04 0.32
N ILE A 250 -1.17 -17.07 0.97
CA ILE A 250 -0.69 -16.96 2.35
C ILE A 250 0.79 -16.61 2.37
N SER A 251 1.14 -15.63 3.22
CA SER A 251 2.52 -15.17 3.42
C SER A 251 2.87 -15.07 4.90
N THR A 252 3.70 -16.00 5.39
CA THR A 252 4.15 -16.04 6.78
C THR A 252 5.54 -16.66 6.89
N LYS A 253 6.09 -16.71 8.12
CA LYS A 253 7.31 -17.45 8.44
C LYS A 253 6.98 -18.95 8.48
N PRO A 254 7.85 -19.83 7.97
CA PRO A 254 7.70 -21.26 8.20
C PRO A 254 7.70 -21.60 9.72
N PRO A 255 7.00 -22.66 10.16
CA PRO A 255 7.01 -23.12 11.56
C PRO A 255 8.44 -23.35 12.08
N LYS A 256 8.66 -23.07 13.38
CA LYS A 256 10.00 -23.12 14.00
C LYS A 256 10.59 -24.54 13.97
N GLU A 257 9.78 -25.54 14.29
CA GLU A 257 10.13 -26.96 14.34
C GLU A 257 10.62 -27.46 12.97
N TYR A 258 10.08 -26.89 11.88
CA TYR A 258 10.55 -27.19 10.54
C TYR A 258 11.93 -26.59 10.24
N LEU A 259 12.20 -25.37 10.72
CA LEU A 259 13.49 -24.71 10.54
C LEU A 259 14.58 -25.49 11.29
N GLU A 260 14.31 -25.90 12.52
CA GLU A 260 15.20 -26.73 13.33
C GLU A 260 15.47 -28.09 12.68
N ALA A 261 14.43 -28.77 12.17
CA ALA A 261 14.60 -30.03 11.46
C ALA A 261 15.42 -29.90 10.16
N ARG A 262 15.32 -28.76 9.45
CA ARG A 262 16.18 -28.47 8.28
C ARG A 262 17.61 -28.21 8.69
N GLU A 263 17.85 -27.42 9.74
CA GLU A 263 19.20 -27.14 10.23
C GLU A 263 19.91 -28.42 10.71
N ILE A 264 19.17 -29.37 11.29
CA ILE A 264 19.70 -30.69 11.65
C ILE A 264 20.05 -31.49 10.39
N LYS A 265 19.16 -31.57 9.39
CA LYS A 265 19.42 -32.27 8.13
C LYS A 265 20.59 -31.67 7.32
N GLU A 266 20.72 -30.35 7.31
CA GLU A 266 21.83 -29.65 6.64
C GLU A 266 23.17 -29.85 7.38
N LYS A 267 23.15 -30.15 8.69
CA LYS A 267 24.35 -30.54 9.47
C LYS A 267 24.68 -32.04 9.37
N GLU A 268 23.70 -32.88 9.08
CA GLU A 268 23.85 -34.34 8.94
C GLU A 268 24.30 -34.81 7.55
N ASP A 269 24.45 -33.90 6.57
CA ASP A 269 24.95 -34.22 5.22
C ASP A 269 26.39 -33.70 4.99
N PRO A 270 27.44 -34.37 5.53
CA PRO A 270 28.82 -34.00 5.28
C PRO A 270 29.34 -34.66 4.00
N GLN A 271 29.04 -34.10 2.83
CA GLN A 271 29.84 -34.33 1.63
C GLN A 271 30.37 -33.03 1.01
N LYS A 272 31.71 -32.88 1.17
CA LYS A 272 32.67 -31.84 0.72
C LYS A 272 32.99 -30.81 1.81
N SER A 273 34.20 -30.72 2.36
CA SER A 273 35.51 -31.29 2.02
C SER A 273 36.44 -31.17 3.23
N ASN A 274 37.19 -32.23 3.52
CA ASN A 274 38.33 -32.22 4.44
C ASN A 274 39.42 -31.25 3.96
N ALA A 275 39.85 -30.33 4.82
CA ALA A 275 41.21 -29.84 4.91
C ALA A 275 41.46 -29.28 6.33
N ASP A 276 41.92 -30.21 7.17
CA ASP A 276 42.89 -30.12 8.27
C ASP A 276 42.80 -29.04 9.38
N ASP A 277 43.23 -29.51 10.54
CA ASP A 277 43.05 -29.00 11.91
C ASP A 277 43.94 -27.80 12.25
N GLY A 278 43.47 -27.03 13.23
CA GLY A 278 44.27 -26.04 13.94
C GLY A 278 43.56 -25.52 15.18
N LYS A 279 43.30 -26.41 16.15
CA LYS A 279 42.83 -26.05 17.50
C LYS A 279 43.89 -25.25 18.25
N ASP A 280 43.50 -24.11 18.84
CA ASP A 280 44.10 -23.64 20.09
C ASP A 280 43.07 -22.90 20.95
N TRP A 281 43.07 -23.20 22.24
CA TRP A 281 42.09 -22.81 23.24
C TRP A 281 42.66 -21.69 24.13
N GLY A 282 41.95 -20.56 24.18
CA GLY A 282 41.73 -19.76 25.40
C GLY A 282 42.84 -18.84 25.93
N ARG A 283 42.51 -17.55 26.09
CA ARG A 283 42.74 -16.84 27.37
C ARG A 283 41.97 -15.53 27.47
N GLU A 284 41.58 -15.26 28.71
CA GLU A 284 40.79 -14.15 29.21
C GLU A 284 41.69 -13.03 29.80
N VAL A 285 41.12 -11.82 29.87
CA VAL A 285 41.40 -10.60 30.68
C VAL A 285 42.57 -9.65 30.36
N SER A 286 42.21 -8.37 30.08
CA SER A 286 42.48 -7.15 30.90
C SER A 286 42.88 -5.88 30.12
N GLU A 287 41.92 -4.95 30.07
CA GLU A 287 41.96 -3.52 30.46
C GLU A 287 43.02 -2.48 29.97
N LEU A 288 42.45 -1.33 29.60
CA LEU A 288 42.84 0.08 29.85
C LEU A 288 43.60 0.92 28.78
N LYS A 289 42.83 1.92 28.30
CA LYS A 289 43.11 3.37 28.14
C LYS A 289 43.37 3.96 26.75
N GLY A 290 42.55 4.97 26.44
CA GLY A 290 42.92 6.12 25.60
C GLY A 290 41.78 6.60 24.70
N GLY A 291 40.94 7.51 25.19
CA GLY A 291 39.74 7.98 24.50
C GLY A 291 39.95 9.05 23.43
N ILE A 292 38.90 9.31 22.67
CA ILE A 292 38.42 10.59 22.15
C ILE A 292 36.91 10.41 21.91
N LEU A 293 36.15 11.43 22.30
CA LEU A 293 34.69 11.50 22.32
C LEU A 293 34.14 11.56 20.88
N ASP A 294 33.19 10.68 20.56
CA ASP A 294 32.14 10.94 19.57
C ASP A 294 30.84 10.32 20.10
N ASP A 295 29.80 11.15 20.19
CA ASP A 295 28.45 10.82 20.60
C ASP A 295 27.78 9.92 19.54
N GLU A 296 28.07 8.63 19.55
CA GLU A 296 27.20 7.60 18.98
C GLU A 296 26.53 6.83 20.13
N LYS A 297 25.44 7.38 20.66
CA LYS A 297 24.44 6.54 21.33
C LYS A 297 23.66 5.79 20.27
N ASP A 298 24.16 4.60 19.95
CA ASP A 298 23.36 3.50 19.42
C ASP A 298 22.24 3.19 20.43
N GLU A 299 21.10 3.88 20.29
CA GLU A 299 19.81 3.34 20.75
C GLU A 299 19.41 2.23 19.77
N VAL A 300 20.07 1.07 19.92
CA VAL A 300 19.46 -0.19 19.53
C VAL A 300 18.40 -0.46 20.60
N ASP A 301 17.19 0.06 20.37
CA ASP A 301 16.03 -0.38 21.15
C ASP A 301 15.89 -1.91 20.97
N GLU A 302 16.22 -2.63 22.04
CA GLU A 302 16.00 -4.07 22.25
C GLU A 302 14.51 -4.41 22.42
N ASP A 303 13.65 -3.91 21.53
CA ASP A 303 12.22 -4.26 21.51
C ASP A 303 11.92 -5.48 20.62
N ASP A 304 12.96 -6.18 20.17
CA ASP A 304 12.89 -7.58 19.71
C ASP A 304 13.35 -8.54 20.84
N ASN A 305 13.16 -8.16 22.11
CA ASN A 305 13.15 -9.13 23.21
C ASN A 305 11.85 -9.97 23.13
N ASP A 306 11.80 -10.85 22.14
CA ASP A 306 11.13 -12.14 22.30
C ASP A 306 12.01 -13.00 23.23
N LYS A 307 12.13 -12.59 24.50
CA LYS A 307 12.49 -13.54 25.57
C LYS A 307 11.24 -14.37 25.81
N GLU A 308 11.20 -15.50 25.11
CA GLU A 308 10.26 -16.59 25.36
C GLU A 308 10.61 -17.19 26.73
N ASP A 309 10.02 -16.65 27.80
CA ASP A 309 9.96 -17.37 29.08
C ASP A 309 8.86 -18.42 28.98
N LEU A 310 9.21 -19.62 28.50
CA LEU A 310 8.40 -20.82 28.67
C LEU A 310 9.27 -21.97 29.20
N ASP A 311 8.97 -22.27 30.47
CA ASP A 311 9.27 -23.45 31.29
C ASP A 311 9.91 -24.64 30.53
N GLU A 312 11.16 -24.96 30.86
CA GLU A 312 11.83 -26.20 30.46
C GLU A 312 11.14 -27.40 31.11
N GLY A 313 10.17 -27.98 30.41
CA GLY A 313 9.41 -29.14 30.86
C GLY A 313 9.12 -30.14 29.76
N ASP A 314 9.91 -31.22 29.78
CA ASP A 314 9.68 -32.54 29.16
C ASP A 314 9.98 -32.72 27.65
N THR A 315 11.20 -33.21 27.39
CA THR A 315 11.67 -33.76 26.11
C THR A 315 10.88 -35.02 25.76
N LYS A 316 9.77 -34.88 25.02
CA LYS A 316 9.15 -36.02 24.32
C LYS A 316 8.97 -35.70 22.85
N SER A 317 9.49 -36.59 22.02
CA SER A 317 9.40 -36.61 20.56
C SER A 317 7.97 -36.33 20.07
N GLN A 318 7.66 -35.07 19.76
CA GLN A 318 6.42 -34.71 19.09
C GLN A 318 6.57 -34.97 17.60
N GLN A 319 5.68 -35.81 17.05
CA GLN A 319 5.50 -35.98 15.62
C GLN A 319 5.24 -34.61 14.97
N ILE A 320 5.79 -34.38 13.78
CA ILE A 320 5.63 -33.14 13.03
C ILE A 320 4.16 -33.04 12.55
N VAL A 321 3.32 -32.38 13.34
CA VAL A 321 1.86 -32.22 13.08
C VAL A 321 1.53 -30.99 12.21
N ALA A 322 2.50 -30.09 11.95
CA ALA A 322 2.26 -28.87 11.16
C ALA A 322 2.67 -28.85 9.66
N PRO A 323 2.77 -29.97 8.90
CA PRO A 323 3.14 -29.90 7.48
C PRO A 323 2.04 -29.27 6.61
N GLU A 324 0.79 -29.22 7.07
CA GLU A 324 -0.33 -28.63 6.34
C GLU A 324 -0.26 -27.11 6.32
N TYR A 325 -0.05 -26.48 7.49
CA TYR A 325 0.12 -25.03 7.58
C TYR A 325 1.28 -24.52 6.72
N LYS A 326 2.42 -25.22 6.76
CA LYS A 326 3.57 -24.92 5.90
C LYS A 326 3.23 -25.01 4.41
N ARG A 327 2.46 -26.03 4.00
CA ARG A 327 2.07 -26.23 2.59
C ARG A 327 1.26 -25.07 2.03
N LEU A 328 0.57 -24.30 2.88
CA LEU A 328 -0.18 -23.12 2.44
C LEU A 328 0.73 -21.90 2.14
N ILE A 329 1.97 -21.89 2.63
CA ILE A 329 2.85 -20.72 2.58
C ILE A 329 3.46 -20.57 1.17
N ALA A 330 2.85 -19.70 0.36
CA ALA A 330 3.32 -19.38 -0.98
C ALA A 330 4.41 -18.29 -1.00
N ILE A 331 4.38 -17.35 -0.04
CA ILE A 331 5.41 -16.31 0.08
C ILE A 331 6.06 -16.43 1.46
N GLN A 332 7.24 -17.06 1.49
CA GLN A 332 7.98 -17.29 2.73
C GLN A 332 8.66 -16.01 3.23
N ALA A 333 8.35 -15.63 4.47
CA ALA A 333 9.03 -14.57 5.18
C ALA A 333 10.30 -15.10 5.86
N LYS A 334 11.44 -14.44 5.65
CA LYS A 334 12.68 -14.73 6.40
C LYS A 334 12.93 -13.62 7.44
N LYS A 335 13.44 -14.01 8.62
CA LYS A 335 13.91 -13.05 9.63
C LYS A 335 15.16 -12.32 9.11
N ALA A 336 15.29 -11.04 9.44
CA ALA A 336 16.53 -10.27 9.28
C ALA A 336 17.53 -10.66 10.40
N LYS A 337 18.05 -11.89 10.37
CA LYS A 337 19.12 -12.32 11.27
C LYS A 337 20.48 -11.97 10.64
N GLY A 338 21.41 -11.48 11.45
CA GLY A 338 22.74 -11.03 11.01
C GLY A 338 22.78 -9.59 10.49
N GLY A 339 23.93 -9.16 9.97
CA GLY A 339 24.12 -7.83 9.40
C GLY A 339 23.44 -7.66 8.02
N SER A 340 23.24 -6.41 7.58
CA SER A 340 22.56 -6.01 6.33
C SER A 340 22.94 -6.83 5.10
N ASP A 341 24.21 -7.20 4.96
CA ASP A 341 24.68 -8.00 3.83
C ASP A 341 24.05 -9.40 3.77
N GLU A 342 23.77 -10.03 4.90
CA GLU A 342 23.28 -11.41 4.96
C GLU A 342 21.79 -11.48 4.60
N TRP A 343 20.98 -10.60 5.18
CA TRP A 343 19.54 -10.60 4.92
C TRP A 343 19.16 -9.92 3.59
N LEU A 344 20.04 -9.11 2.99
CA LEU A 344 19.90 -8.59 1.62
C LEU A 344 20.51 -9.49 0.54
N LYS A 345 21.15 -10.60 0.92
CA LYS A 345 21.68 -11.58 -0.04
C LYS A 345 20.58 -12.08 -0.98
N VAL A 346 20.90 -12.13 -2.27
CA VAL A 346 19.97 -12.63 -3.30
C VAL A 346 20.35 -14.08 -3.63
N ASP A 347 19.41 -14.99 -3.40
CA ASP A 347 19.50 -16.37 -3.84
C ASP A 347 18.97 -16.45 -5.29
N PRO A 348 19.75 -16.96 -6.25
CA PRO A 348 19.34 -17.03 -7.64
C PRO A 348 18.23 -18.06 -7.91
N ASP A 349 18.02 -19.01 -7.01
CA ASP A 349 17.12 -20.16 -7.18
C ASP A 349 15.91 -20.11 -6.25
N ALA A 350 15.90 -19.19 -5.27
CA ALA A 350 14.78 -19.02 -4.35
C ALA A 350 14.45 -17.54 -4.08
N VAL A 351 13.18 -17.17 -4.29
CA VAL A 351 12.65 -15.89 -3.84
C VAL A 351 12.16 -15.93 -2.39
N ARG A 352 12.27 -14.81 -1.69
CA ARG A 352 11.80 -14.62 -0.32
C ARG A 352 11.13 -13.27 -0.10
N ARG A 353 10.38 -13.16 0.99
CA ARG A 353 9.94 -11.88 1.57
C ARG A 353 10.82 -11.53 2.75
N LEU A 354 11.19 -10.26 2.83
CA LEU A 354 11.85 -9.64 3.98
C LEU A 354 10.97 -8.51 4.50
N SER A 355 10.86 -8.37 5.81
CA SER A 355 10.09 -7.28 6.45
C SER A 355 11.02 -6.39 7.26
N LEU A 356 10.86 -5.07 7.15
CA LEU A 356 11.59 -4.08 7.93
C LEU A 356 10.69 -3.00 8.51
N ARG A 357 11.04 -2.55 9.71
CA ARG A 357 10.51 -1.30 10.27
C ARG A 357 10.99 -0.11 9.43
N GLU A 358 10.21 0.96 9.37
CA GLU A 358 10.56 2.17 8.62
C GLU A 358 11.97 2.70 8.97
N GLN A 359 12.34 2.73 10.25
CA GLN A 359 13.64 3.23 10.72
C GLN A 359 14.80 2.29 10.34
N GLN A 360 14.56 0.98 10.33
CA GLN A 360 15.57 0.00 9.90
C GLN A 360 15.87 0.17 8.42
N LEU A 361 14.84 0.38 7.59
CA LEU A 361 15.03 0.67 6.18
C LEU A 361 15.78 2.01 5.99
N GLU A 362 15.40 3.07 6.70
CA GLU A 362 16.07 4.37 6.62
C GLU A 362 17.57 4.28 6.95
N LYS A 363 17.95 3.54 8.01
CA LYS A 363 19.37 3.28 8.36
C LYS A 363 20.05 2.45 7.26
N ALA A 364 19.41 1.40 6.77
CA ALA A 364 19.97 0.53 5.74
C ALA A 364 20.15 1.23 4.38
N MET A 365 19.30 2.18 4.03
CA MET A 365 19.41 2.95 2.78
C MET A 365 20.69 3.78 2.69
N GLN A 366 21.20 4.26 3.83
CA GLN A 366 22.40 5.10 3.87
C GLN A 366 23.65 4.33 3.43
N THR A 367 23.74 3.07 3.85
CA THR A 367 24.92 2.20 3.70
C THR A 367 24.75 1.11 2.66
N HIS A 368 23.53 0.62 2.42
CA HIS A 368 23.23 -0.56 1.59
C HIS A 368 22.18 -0.30 0.49
N GLY A 369 21.93 0.97 0.11
CA GLY A 369 20.89 1.32 -0.87
C GLY A 369 20.94 0.55 -2.19
N LYS A 370 22.15 0.28 -2.71
CA LYS A 370 22.34 -0.52 -3.94
C LYS A 370 21.98 -2.00 -3.73
N GLN A 371 22.35 -2.58 -2.59
CA GLN A 371 22.00 -3.96 -2.22
C GLN A 371 20.48 -4.11 -2.06
N ILE A 372 19.82 -3.13 -1.45
CA ILE A 372 18.35 -3.12 -1.31
C ILE A 372 17.68 -3.15 -2.69
N LEU A 373 18.16 -2.34 -3.64
CA LEU A 373 17.61 -2.35 -5.00
C LEU A 373 17.82 -3.69 -5.72
N ARG A 374 19.01 -4.30 -5.60
CA ARG A 374 19.24 -5.64 -6.15
C ARG A 374 18.34 -6.68 -5.49
N PHE A 375 18.13 -6.59 -4.19
CA PHE A 375 17.20 -7.45 -3.47
C PHE A 375 15.78 -7.33 -4.03
N THR A 376 15.26 -6.11 -4.15
CA THR A 376 13.87 -5.86 -4.59
C THR A 376 13.63 -6.14 -6.08
N GLN A 377 14.65 -6.34 -6.90
CA GLN A 377 14.48 -6.78 -8.29
C GLN A 377 13.84 -8.18 -8.37
N ARG A 378 14.18 -9.09 -7.46
CA ARG A 378 13.65 -10.48 -7.44
C ARG A 378 12.79 -10.79 -6.23
N ASN A 379 13.17 -10.27 -5.07
CA ASN A 379 12.51 -10.55 -3.79
C ASN A 379 11.47 -9.49 -3.44
N ILE A 380 10.63 -9.78 -2.45
CA ILE A 380 9.65 -8.83 -1.91
C ILE A 380 10.22 -8.21 -0.63
N LEU A 381 10.28 -6.88 -0.58
CA LEU A 381 10.54 -6.12 0.63
C LEU A 381 9.22 -5.52 1.13
N ARG A 382 8.87 -5.88 2.36
CA ARG A 382 7.80 -5.27 3.15
C ARG A 382 8.41 -4.24 4.11
N VAL A 383 7.82 -3.06 4.14
CA VAL A 383 8.17 -1.98 5.07
C VAL A 383 6.93 -1.67 5.88
N TYR A 384 7.06 -1.50 7.19
CA TYR A 384 5.92 -1.24 8.08
C TYR A 384 6.20 -0.15 9.11
N PRO A 385 5.15 0.50 9.65
CA PRO A 385 5.29 1.61 10.59
C PRO A 385 6.05 1.20 11.86
N LYS A 386 6.81 2.12 12.45
CA LYS A 386 7.46 1.90 13.75
C LYS A 386 6.44 1.83 14.90
N GLY A 387 6.76 1.08 15.95
CA GLY A 387 5.88 0.87 17.12
C GLY A 387 5.51 2.15 17.88
N THR A 388 6.36 3.19 17.84
CA THR A 388 6.05 4.49 18.47
C THR A 388 4.92 5.26 17.80
N ARG A 389 4.40 4.80 16.64
CA ARG A 389 3.20 5.34 15.98
C ARG A 389 1.92 4.79 16.60
N ILE A 390 1.77 4.98 17.91
CA ILE A 390 0.64 4.47 18.69
C ILE A 390 -0.72 5.02 18.20
N ASP A 391 -0.72 6.21 17.61
CA ASP A 391 -1.87 6.89 17.02
C ASP A 391 -2.25 6.35 15.63
N SER A 392 -1.54 5.34 15.12
CA SER A 392 -1.68 4.80 13.77
C SER A 392 -1.39 5.82 12.66
N SER A 393 -0.52 6.80 12.93
CA SER A 393 0.07 7.65 11.90
C SER A 393 0.88 6.82 10.88
N ASN A 394 1.17 7.42 9.73
CA ASN A 394 1.89 6.77 8.63
C ASN A 394 3.16 7.55 8.23
N TYR A 395 4.21 6.83 7.86
CA TYR A 395 5.49 7.38 7.38
C TYR A 395 5.43 7.83 5.91
N ASN A 396 6.48 8.48 5.42
CA ASN A 396 6.57 8.86 4.01
C ASN A 396 6.79 7.61 3.13
N PRO A 397 5.87 7.23 2.23
CA PRO A 397 6.00 5.99 1.46
C PRO A 397 7.18 6.00 0.47
N MET A 398 7.68 7.18 0.12
CA MET A 398 8.79 7.33 -0.83
C MET A 398 10.08 6.66 -0.36
N ILE A 399 10.32 6.54 0.95
CA ILE A 399 11.52 5.86 1.47
C ILE A 399 11.61 4.41 0.96
N GLY A 400 10.46 3.72 0.87
CA GLY A 400 10.34 2.37 0.36
C GLY A 400 10.30 2.31 -1.17
N TRP A 401 9.40 3.07 -1.80
CA TRP A 401 9.20 2.98 -3.26
C TRP A 401 10.43 3.41 -4.06
N MET A 402 11.21 4.39 -3.59
CA MET A 402 12.45 4.79 -4.24
C MET A 402 13.51 3.67 -4.25
N HIS A 403 13.41 2.71 -3.34
CA HIS A 403 14.29 1.53 -3.24
C HIS A 403 13.61 0.25 -3.76
N GLY A 404 12.49 0.38 -4.47
CA GLY A 404 11.79 -0.72 -5.11
C GLY A 404 10.99 -1.63 -4.17
N ALA A 405 10.80 -1.23 -2.91
CA ALA A 405 10.00 -2.00 -1.94
C ALA A 405 8.55 -2.13 -2.41
N GLN A 406 8.05 -3.36 -2.46
CA GLN A 406 6.76 -3.69 -3.05
C GLN A 406 5.62 -3.51 -2.06
N MET A 407 5.82 -3.95 -0.81
CA MET A 407 4.81 -3.95 0.25
C MET A 407 5.10 -2.82 1.24
N VAL A 408 4.75 -1.59 0.87
CA VAL A 408 4.85 -0.42 1.77
C VAL A 408 3.54 -0.36 2.57
N ALA A 409 3.55 -0.91 3.79
CA ALA A 409 2.37 -1.18 4.60
C ALA A 409 1.92 0.04 5.41
N PHE A 410 0.62 0.36 5.34
CA PHE A 410 0.05 1.56 5.93
C PHE A 410 -1.14 1.25 6.83
N ASN A 411 -1.26 1.99 7.94
CA ASN A 411 -2.44 2.01 8.78
C ASN A 411 -3.60 2.64 8.00
N MET A 412 -4.53 1.81 7.52
CA MET A 412 -5.63 2.22 6.62
C MET A 412 -6.76 2.98 7.33
N GLN A 413 -6.86 2.79 8.64
CA GLN A 413 -7.75 3.50 9.57
C GLN A 413 -7.21 4.88 9.97
N GLY A 414 -5.94 5.16 9.71
CA GLY A 414 -5.31 6.46 10.00
C GLY A 414 -5.74 7.56 9.04
N HIS A 415 -5.08 8.71 9.14
CA HIS A 415 -5.33 9.87 8.28
C HIS A 415 -4.04 10.62 7.93
N GLY A 416 -4.12 11.54 6.97
CA GLY A 416 -3.07 12.52 6.68
C GLY A 416 -2.35 12.30 5.36
N ARG A 417 -1.37 13.18 5.10
CA ARG A 417 -0.72 13.35 3.79
C ARG A 417 -0.15 12.05 3.23
N SER A 418 0.54 11.26 4.06
CA SER A 418 1.16 10.02 3.61
C SER A 418 0.12 9.01 3.10
N LEU A 419 -1.01 8.88 3.81
CA LEU A 419 -2.08 7.98 3.42
C LEU A 419 -2.74 8.44 2.11
N TRP A 420 -2.93 9.76 1.93
CA TRP A 420 -3.44 10.33 0.68
C TRP A 420 -2.50 10.08 -0.51
N LEU A 421 -1.19 10.23 -0.31
CA LEU A 421 -0.19 9.92 -1.34
C LEU A 421 -0.28 8.46 -1.76
N MET A 422 -0.43 7.56 -0.79
CA MET A 422 -0.57 6.14 -1.07
C MET A 422 -1.87 5.81 -1.80
N GLN A 423 -3.00 6.35 -1.35
CA GLN A 423 -4.29 6.19 -2.04
C GLN A 423 -4.22 6.73 -3.47
N GLY A 424 -3.55 7.88 -3.67
CA GLY A 424 -3.34 8.48 -4.99
C GLY A 424 -2.47 7.60 -5.90
N MET A 425 -1.36 7.06 -5.39
CA MET A 425 -0.47 6.16 -6.13
C MET A 425 -1.22 4.93 -6.66
N PHE A 426 -2.08 4.33 -5.83
CA PHE A 426 -2.82 3.12 -6.22
C PHE A 426 -4.12 3.37 -6.97
N ARG A 427 -4.50 4.63 -7.25
CA ARG A 427 -5.49 4.94 -8.31
C ARG A 427 -4.92 4.71 -9.70
N ALA A 428 -3.59 4.65 -9.85
CA ALA A 428 -2.96 4.31 -11.12
C ALA A 428 -3.32 2.88 -11.57
N ASN A 429 -3.08 2.59 -12.85
CA ASN A 429 -3.30 1.26 -13.44
C ASN A 429 -4.73 0.72 -13.19
N GLY A 430 -5.73 1.58 -13.36
CA GLY A 430 -7.14 1.22 -13.20
C GLY A 430 -7.57 0.92 -11.77
N GLY A 431 -6.82 1.40 -10.76
CA GLY A 431 -7.18 1.18 -9.36
C GLY A 431 -6.99 -0.26 -8.88
N CYS A 432 -6.28 -1.10 -9.64
CA CYS A 432 -6.30 -2.55 -9.41
C CYS A 432 -5.44 -3.03 -8.23
N GLY A 433 -4.74 -2.12 -7.55
CA GLY A 433 -3.90 -2.40 -6.39
C GLY A 433 -2.49 -2.92 -6.70
N TYR A 434 -2.15 -3.06 -7.99
CA TYR A 434 -0.81 -3.43 -8.47
C TYR A 434 -0.32 -2.38 -9.48
N VAL A 435 0.84 -1.78 -9.21
CA VAL A 435 1.46 -0.78 -10.09
C VAL A 435 2.85 -1.26 -10.46
N LYS A 436 3.08 -1.55 -11.75
CA LYS A 436 4.39 -2.01 -12.24
C LYS A 436 5.47 -0.99 -11.90
N LYS A 437 6.59 -1.46 -11.35
CA LYS A 437 7.75 -0.62 -11.07
C LYS A 437 8.33 -0.07 -12.38
N PRO A 438 8.89 1.15 -12.36
CA PRO A 438 9.60 1.67 -13.53
C PRO A 438 10.81 0.81 -13.86
N ASP A 439 11.14 0.72 -15.16
CA ASP A 439 12.20 -0.15 -15.68
C ASP A 439 13.57 0.04 -15.01
N PHE A 440 13.89 1.26 -14.59
CA PHE A 440 15.17 1.56 -13.91
C PHE A 440 15.28 0.96 -12.50
N LEU A 441 14.17 0.54 -11.88
CA LEU A 441 14.17 -0.23 -10.63
C LEU A 441 14.19 -1.75 -10.88
N LEU A 442 14.02 -2.18 -12.12
CA LEU A 442 13.91 -3.59 -12.51
C LEU A 442 15.15 -4.11 -13.23
N ARG A 443 15.84 -3.26 -13.99
CA ARG A 443 16.96 -3.65 -14.85
C ARG A 443 18.29 -3.23 -14.25
N LEU A 444 19.31 -4.06 -14.49
CA LEU A 444 20.71 -3.69 -14.28
C LEU A 444 21.20 -2.87 -15.46
N GLY A 445 21.91 -1.79 -15.18
CA GLY A 445 22.64 -1.01 -16.18
C GLY A 445 23.90 -1.73 -16.67
N PRO A 446 24.64 -1.12 -17.61
CA PRO A 446 25.96 -1.60 -18.02
C PRO A 446 26.86 -1.83 -16.80
N GLY A 447 27.58 -2.96 -16.75
CA GLY A 447 28.46 -3.28 -15.62
C GLY A 447 27.76 -3.67 -14.31
N GLY A 448 26.44 -3.95 -14.33
CA GLY A 448 25.71 -4.37 -13.12
C GLY A 448 25.35 -3.22 -12.17
N GLU A 449 25.37 -1.99 -12.68
CA GLU A 449 24.93 -0.81 -11.95
C GLU A 449 23.41 -0.84 -11.70
N VAL A 450 23.02 -0.27 -10.56
CA VAL A 450 21.60 -0.07 -10.19
C VAL A 450 21.34 1.41 -10.02
N PHE A 451 20.08 1.80 -10.13
CA PHE A 451 19.63 3.16 -9.84
C PHE A 451 20.16 3.64 -8.48
N ASP A 452 20.55 4.91 -8.39
CA ASP A 452 20.88 5.55 -7.12
C ASP A 452 19.82 6.61 -6.81
N PRO A 453 18.94 6.37 -5.82
CA PRO A 453 17.91 7.32 -5.42
C PRO A 453 18.43 8.68 -4.96
N ARG A 454 19.71 8.78 -4.59
CA ARG A 454 20.36 10.03 -4.14
C ARG A 454 21.05 10.77 -5.28
N ALA A 455 21.20 10.15 -6.45
CA ALA A 455 21.82 10.80 -7.59
C ALA A 455 20.95 11.96 -8.10
N THR A 456 21.60 13.08 -8.41
CA THR A 456 20.93 14.20 -9.06
C THR A 456 20.79 13.87 -10.55
N LEU A 457 19.55 13.78 -11.02
CA LEU A 457 19.25 13.49 -12.41
C LEU A 457 18.87 14.76 -13.20
N PRO A 458 19.14 14.80 -14.51
CA PRO A 458 18.72 15.91 -15.36
C PRO A 458 17.19 15.99 -15.44
N VAL A 459 16.68 17.22 -15.53
CA VAL A 459 15.24 17.49 -15.68
C VAL A 459 14.77 16.98 -17.04
N LYS A 460 13.78 16.09 -17.03
CA LYS A 460 13.13 15.57 -18.25
C LYS A 460 11.81 16.27 -18.59
N THR A 461 11.08 16.69 -17.56
CA THR A 461 9.73 17.25 -17.70
C THR A 461 9.52 18.35 -16.68
N THR A 462 8.93 19.46 -17.11
CA THR A 462 8.50 20.56 -16.24
C THR A 462 6.98 20.55 -16.15
N LEU A 463 6.45 20.32 -14.95
CA LEU A 463 5.01 20.42 -14.67
C LEU A 463 4.68 21.84 -14.21
N LYS A 464 3.72 22.49 -14.89
CA LYS A 464 3.16 23.78 -14.49
C LYS A 464 1.73 23.57 -14.03
N VAL A 465 1.45 23.84 -12.75
CA VAL A 465 0.11 23.76 -12.19
C VAL A 465 -0.40 25.17 -11.95
N LYS A 466 -1.58 25.48 -12.47
CA LYS A 466 -2.29 26.74 -12.20
C LYS A 466 -3.59 26.43 -11.48
N VAL A 467 -3.75 26.97 -10.28
CA VAL A 467 -4.97 26.84 -9.50
C VAL A 467 -5.87 28.03 -9.84
N PHE A 468 -7.05 27.75 -10.40
CA PHE A 468 -8.02 28.77 -10.73
C PHE A 468 -8.98 29.04 -9.57
N MET A 469 -9.62 28.00 -9.07
CA MET A 469 -10.61 28.09 -7.99
C MET A 469 -10.88 26.72 -7.35
N GLY A 470 -11.59 26.73 -6.21
CA GLY A 470 -12.21 25.55 -5.61
C GLY A 470 -13.71 25.74 -5.46
N GLU A 471 -14.50 24.69 -5.70
CA GLU A 471 -15.95 24.66 -5.61
C GLU A 471 -16.40 23.38 -4.86
N GLY A 472 -17.62 23.36 -4.32
CA GLY A 472 -18.25 22.16 -3.76
C GLY A 472 -18.18 22.01 -2.24
N TRP A 473 -17.30 22.74 -1.55
CA TRP A 473 -17.15 22.62 -0.08
C TRP A 473 -18.44 22.85 0.71
N TYR A 474 -19.32 23.73 0.23
CA TYR A 474 -20.60 24.05 0.87
C TYR A 474 -21.67 22.98 0.66
N SER A 475 -21.45 22.05 -0.27
CA SER A 475 -22.33 20.91 -0.52
C SER A 475 -21.94 19.73 0.37
N ASP A 476 -20.65 19.56 0.63
CA ASP A 476 -20.12 18.41 1.38
C ASP A 476 -20.06 18.65 2.89
N PHE A 477 -20.00 19.90 3.32
CA PHE A 477 -19.84 20.27 4.73
C PHE A 477 -20.93 21.23 5.19
N HIS A 478 -21.42 21.00 6.41
CA HIS A 478 -22.29 21.97 7.04
C HIS A 478 -21.50 23.27 7.28
N HIS A 479 -22.17 24.42 7.10
CA HIS A 479 -21.54 25.74 7.18
C HIS A 479 -20.87 26.05 8.54
N THR A 480 -21.23 25.32 9.60
CA THR A 480 -20.63 25.41 10.95
C THR A 480 -19.55 24.38 11.24
N HIS A 481 -19.17 23.51 10.30
CA HIS A 481 -18.10 22.53 10.50
C HIS A 481 -16.70 23.17 10.57
N PHE A 482 -16.56 24.38 10.03
CA PHE A 482 -15.29 25.11 10.03
C PHE A 482 -15.29 26.21 11.09
N ASP A 483 -16.16 27.21 10.91
CA ASP A 483 -16.27 28.36 11.79
C ASP A 483 -17.72 28.57 12.25
N ALA A 484 -17.90 28.94 13.52
CA ALA A 484 -19.23 29.16 14.10
C ALA A 484 -19.88 30.47 13.62
N PHE A 485 -19.08 31.43 13.13
CA PHE A 485 -19.52 32.82 12.95
C PHE A 485 -19.31 33.39 11.53
N SER A 486 -18.60 32.67 10.66
CA SER A 486 -18.28 33.10 9.30
C SER A 486 -18.06 31.91 8.36
N PRO A 487 -18.09 32.12 7.04
CA PRO A 487 -17.58 31.15 6.08
C PRO A 487 -16.08 30.89 6.28
N PRO A 488 -15.60 29.68 5.95
CA PRO A 488 -14.19 29.33 6.03
C PRO A 488 -13.31 30.11 5.03
N ASP A 489 -12.08 30.40 5.46
CA ASP A 489 -11.00 30.85 4.57
C ASP A 489 -10.24 29.65 3.99
N PHE A 490 -10.14 29.60 2.66
CA PHE A 490 -9.44 28.52 1.96
C PHE A 490 -8.14 28.99 1.33
N TYR A 491 -7.13 28.14 1.38
CA TYR A 491 -5.95 28.23 0.54
C TYR A 491 -5.68 26.88 -0.11
N THR A 492 -5.01 26.90 -1.26
CA THR A 492 -4.59 25.68 -1.94
C THR A 492 -3.07 25.54 -1.86
N ARG A 493 -2.60 24.34 -1.52
CA ARG A 493 -1.17 24.01 -1.53
C ARG A 493 -0.91 22.90 -2.54
N VAL A 494 -0.01 23.16 -3.48
CA VAL A 494 0.53 22.16 -4.40
C VAL A 494 1.88 21.72 -3.84
N SER A 495 2.06 20.42 -3.62
CA SER A 495 3.31 19.86 -3.09
C SER A 495 3.88 18.81 -4.03
N ARG A 496 5.21 18.77 -4.14
CA ARG A 496 5.94 17.66 -4.76
C ARG A 496 6.03 16.47 -3.81
#